data_AF-Q4WU72-F1
#
_entry.id   AF-Q4WU72-F1
#
_cell.length_a   1.000
_cell.length_b   1.000
_cell.length_c   1.000
_cell.angle_alpha   90.00
_cell.angle_beta   90.00
_cell.angle_gamma   90.00
#
_symmetry.space_group_name_H-M   'P 1'
#
loop_
_entity.id
_entity.type
_entity.pdbx_description
1 polymer ?
#
loop_
_entity_poly.entity_id
_entity_poly.type
_entity_poly.pdbx_seq_one_letter_code
_entity_poly.pdbx_strand_id
1 'polypeptide(L)'
;MDYFRVTDVWYERIGGKVGAKVRFEKLSLSTKSWWAAKGSSAPVPYHQRPEIQAEFNRCATCQTAVPRIYNEGWMCLQPTCDSFWKLHGFEPPVDLTFHANFIEARTSPDPEVVPHHDLVPNLLQTLEEDGEGVSYSRIAWKGIVCPRCQKCISRKYWHGWKCTDELIPMSGKGETGCTFEKMLTVQPVSLRSVIDDFGLGPLKRAYHFDGRFAIPDIDDKTLFPYRKLTYRIPGVGSITHFVANRIINSRPDGPNDLFRQLQVADLGLRRYPLQHSVVDSRPFTDAPHEIMRALGRLTWATERAVAGSGDAFLPPNELLMLGYFEDMKIGYHDDGESSLGPTIATLSLGAKSVMSIRMKYKYYNGLSKTKTLLKDDPVLVGCRMEAERRSLKGQLANGEIDRTTYDSLRRKTLQKGKCGEAPIEIKMELNHGDLVVMHGENLQKYYEVNESPKPCLIKETILML
;
A
#
# COMPACT_ATOMS: atom_id res chain seq x y z
N MET A 1 5.36 -19.00 19.49
CA MET A 1 4.40 -18.03 20.05
C MET A 1 3.61 -18.70 21.16
N ASP A 2 2.93 -17.97 22.04
CA ASP A 2 2.08 -18.55 23.09
C ASP A 2 0.92 -17.62 23.44
N TYR A 3 -0.03 -18.10 24.23
CA TYR A 3 -1.15 -17.32 24.73
C TYR A 3 -0.81 -16.68 26.07
N PHE A 4 -1.29 -15.46 26.26
CA PHE A 4 -1.08 -14.68 27.46
C PHE A 4 -2.39 -14.10 27.95
N ARG A 5 -2.56 -14.06 29.27
CA ARG A 5 -3.59 -13.23 29.90
C ARG A 5 -2.96 -11.95 30.45
N VAL A 6 -3.74 -10.89 30.44
CA VAL A 6 -3.42 -9.66 31.17
C VAL A 6 -3.86 -9.86 32.61
N THR A 7 -2.96 -9.73 33.57
CA THR A 7 -3.30 -9.83 35.00
C THR A 7 -3.38 -8.48 35.68
N ASP A 8 -2.55 -7.53 35.25
CA ASP A 8 -2.43 -6.22 35.88
C ASP A 8 -2.25 -5.14 34.81
N VAL A 9 -2.91 -4.00 35.05
CA VAL A 9 -2.69 -2.76 34.31
C VAL A 9 -2.48 -1.66 35.34
N TRP A 10 -1.38 -0.93 35.21
CA TRP A 10 -1.08 0.19 36.11
C TRP A 10 -0.52 1.38 35.36
N TYR A 11 -0.53 2.55 36.00
CA TYR A 11 -0.11 3.79 35.38
C TYR A 11 1.18 4.35 35.98
N GLU A 12 1.95 5.01 35.12
CA GLU A 12 3.26 5.58 35.43
C GLU A 12 3.40 6.98 34.84
N ARG A 13 4.35 7.76 35.36
CA ARG A 13 4.76 9.02 34.71
C ARG A 13 6.00 8.76 33.85
N ILE A 14 5.86 8.96 32.54
CA ILE A 14 6.91 8.73 31.55
C ILE A 14 7.04 9.99 30.70
N GLY A 15 8.19 10.67 30.77
CA GLY A 15 8.47 11.87 29.98
C GLY A 15 7.43 12.99 30.17
N GLY A 16 7.00 13.22 31.41
CA GLY A 16 5.98 14.21 31.76
C GLY A 16 4.53 13.82 31.44
N LYS A 17 4.30 12.65 30.81
CA LYS A 17 2.96 12.13 30.49
C LYS A 17 2.60 10.94 31.37
N VAL A 18 1.32 10.59 31.40
CA VAL A 18 0.84 9.36 32.04
C VAL A 18 0.82 8.24 31.01
N GLY A 19 1.50 7.13 31.30
CA GLY A 19 1.53 5.93 30.47
C GLY A 19 1.00 4.72 31.23
N ALA A 20 0.37 3.78 30.52
CA ALA A 20 -0.05 2.50 31.11
C ALA A 20 1.02 1.43 30.85
N LYS A 21 1.28 0.60 31.86
CA LYS A 21 2.01 -0.65 31.73
C LYS A 21 1.07 -1.82 32.00
N VAL A 22 1.40 -2.95 31.38
CA VAL A 22 0.58 -4.16 31.39
C VAL A 22 1.47 -5.35 31.75
N ARG A 23 1.00 -6.19 32.66
CA ARG A 23 1.64 -7.47 33.00
C ARG A 23 0.96 -8.60 32.25
N PHE A 24 1.77 -9.39 31.54
CA PHE A 24 1.32 -10.56 30.80
C PHE A 24 1.75 -11.84 31.52
N GLU A 25 0.82 -12.76 31.71
CA GLU A 25 1.11 -14.11 32.16
C GLU A 25 0.90 -15.10 31.02
N LYS A 26 1.97 -15.83 30.68
CA LYS A 26 1.90 -16.96 29.75
C LYS A 26 0.97 -18.04 30.31
N LEU A 27 -0.03 -18.46 29.54
CA LEU A 27 -1.01 -19.48 29.95
C LEU A 27 -0.38 -20.88 30.01
N SER A 28 0.27 -21.31 28.93
CA SER A 28 0.89 -22.64 28.87
C SER A 28 2.31 -22.63 29.44
N LEU A 29 2.52 -23.32 30.56
CA LEU A 29 3.84 -23.44 31.21
C LEU A 29 4.54 -24.77 30.94
N SER A 30 3.92 -25.67 30.17
CA SER A 30 4.51 -26.96 29.80
C SER A 30 5.66 -26.81 28.80
N THR A 31 5.66 -25.73 28.02
CA THR A 31 6.69 -25.45 27.01
C THR A 31 7.62 -24.33 27.43
N LYS A 32 8.90 -24.44 27.06
CA LYS A 32 9.90 -23.40 27.29
C LYS A 32 9.51 -22.14 26.51
N SER A 33 9.56 -20.99 27.18
CA SER A 33 9.28 -19.70 26.54
C SER A 33 10.34 -19.33 25.50
N TRP A 34 9.94 -18.65 24.42
CA TRP A 34 10.88 -18.21 23.37
C TRP A 34 11.86 -17.13 23.86
N TRP A 35 11.55 -16.45 24.97
CA TRP A 35 12.42 -15.48 25.65
C TRP A 35 13.22 -16.10 26.82
N ALA A 36 13.17 -17.42 27.01
CA ALA A 36 13.96 -18.07 28.04
C ALA A 36 15.45 -18.05 27.68
N ALA A 37 16.32 -17.96 28.69
CA ALA A 37 17.76 -17.95 28.49
C ALA A 37 18.24 -19.18 27.70
N LYS A 38 19.20 -18.95 26.79
CA LYS A 38 19.83 -20.01 26.00
C LYS A 38 20.48 -21.03 26.95
N GLY A 39 20.18 -22.31 26.76
CA GLY A 39 20.67 -23.39 27.63
C GLY A 39 19.93 -23.57 28.96
N SER A 40 18.93 -22.74 29.30
CA SER A 40 18.14 -22.97 30.52
C SER A 40 17.40 -24.31 30.49
N SER A 41 17.17 -24.89 31.67
CA SER A 41 16.41 -26.13 31.83
C SER A 41 14.97 -26.02 31.31
N ALA A 42 14.33 -27.18 31.12
CA ALA A 42 12.91 -27.26 30.84
C ALA A 42 12.09 -26.61 31.99
N PRO A 43 10.93 -26.02 31.69
CA PRO A 43 10.09 -25.42 32.72
C PRO A 43 9.61 -26.49 33.71
N VAL A 44 9.64 -26.15 35.00
CA VAL A 44 9.07 -26.98 36.06
C VAL A 44 7.54 -27.04 35.88
N PRO A 45 6.89 -28.22 35.99
CA PRO A 45 5.43 -28.33 35.94
C PRO A 45 4.72 -27.43 36.96
N TYR A 46 3.55 -26.89 36.63
CA TYR A 46 2.84 -25.94 37.50
C TYR A 46 2.66 -26.45 38.95
N HIS A 47 2.27 -27.72 39.10
CA HIS A 47 2.02 -28.34 40.41
C HIS A 47 3.27 -28.50 41.30
N GLN A 48 4.48 -28.29 40.75
CA GLN A 48 5.74 -28.38 41.50
C GLN A 48 6.34 -26.99 41.76
N ARG A 49 5.65 -25.91 41.34
CA ARG A 49 6.11 -24.55 41.55
C ARG A 49 5.68 -24.05 42.93
N PRO A 50 6.52 -23.24 43.60
CA PRO A 50 6.10 -22.57 44.82
C PRO A 50 4.96 -21.60 44.52
N GLU A 51 3.99 -21.52 45.44
CA GLU A 51 2.97 -20.48 45.39
C GLU A 51 3.59 -19.15 45.84
N ILE A 52 3.67 -18.20 44.91
CA ILE A 52 4.20 -16.86 45.16
C ILE A 52 3.06 -15.87 45.00
N GLN A 53 2.84 -15.03 46.00
CA GLN A 53 1.81 -14.01 45.98
C GLN A 53 2.45 -12.62 45.94
N ALA A 54 1.86 -11.72 45.14
CA ALA A 54 2.26 -10.33 45.13
C ALA A 54 1.90 -9.69 46.47
N GLU A 55 2.80 -8.85 46.99
CA GLU A 55 2.53 -8.04 48.17
C GLU A 55 1.60 -6.89 47.80
N PHE A 56 0.66 -6.55 48.68
CA PHE A 56 -0.22 -5.40 48.52
C PHE A 56 -0.10 -4.44 49.70
N ASN A 57 -0.23 -3.15 49.39
CA ASN A 57 -0.38 -2.09 50.38
C ASN A 57 -1.50 -1.14 49.95
N ARG A 58 -2.00 -0.31 50.86
CA ARG A 58 -2.99 0.72 50.53
C ARG A 58 -2.32 2.09 50.46
N CYS A 59 -2.66 2.87 49.45
CA CYS A 59 -2.23 4.25 49.40
C CYS A 59 -2.84 5.02 50.57
N ALA A 60 -2.03 5.74 51.36
CA ALA A 60 -2.52 6.51 52.50
C ALA A 60 -3.54 7.61 52.10
N THR A 61 -3.46 8.13 50.88
CA THR A 61 -4.30 9.23 50.40
C THR A 61 -5.61 8.76 49.76
N CYS A 62 -5.56 7.85 48.78
CA CYS A 62 -6.76 7.39 48.08
C CYS A 62 -7.28 6.02 48.53
N GLN A 63 -6.58 5.35 49.46
CA GLN A 63 -6.93 4.03 50.03
C GLN A 63 -7.02 2.87 49.02
N THR A 64 -6.71 3.12 47.75
CA THR A 64 -6.62 2.11 46.69
C THR A 64 -5.51 1.12 47.02
N ALA A 65 -5.81 -0.18 46.91
CA ALA A 65 -4.82 -1.23 47.02
C ALA A 65 -3.87 -1.17 45.82
N VAL A 66 -2.57 -1.17 46.09
CA VAL A 66 -1.51 -1.15 45.10
C VAL A 66 -0.63 -2.39 45.32
N PRO A 67 -0.29 -3.16 44.27
CA PRO A 67 0.70 -4.22 44.38
C PRO A 67 2.10 -3.65 44.49
N ARG A 68 3.02 -4.40 45.10
CA ARG A 68 4.45 -4.05 45.14
C ARG A 68 5.09 -4.33 43.79
N ILE A 69 4.99 -3.39 42.87
CA ILE A 69 5.54 -3.55 41.52
C ILE A 69 7.07 -3.40 41.51
N TYR A 70 7.60 -2.51 42.34
CA TYR A 70 9.00 -2.07 42.30
C TYR A 70 9.75 -2.37 43.61
N ASN A 71 11.04 -2.70 43.52
CA ASN A 71 11.87 -2.96 44.70
C ASN A 71 12.11 -1.68 45.51
N GLU A 72 12.21 -0.54 44.83
CA GLU A 72 12.54 0.78 45.38
C GLU A 72 11.49 1.26 46.38
N GLY A 73 10.25 0.79 46.24
CA GLY A 73 9.22 0.93 47.27
C GLY A 73 7.82 1.11 46.73
N TRP A 74 6.92 1.49 47.64
CA TRP A 74 5.49 1.61 47.36
C TRP A 74 5.16 2.98 46.74
N MET A 75 4.37 2.95 45.66
CA MET A 75 3.89 4.15 44.99
C MET A 75 2.39 4.03 44.70
N CYS A 76 1.67 5.14 44.73
CA CYS A 76 0.30 5.15 44.23
C CYS A 76 0.32 5.13 42.71
N LEU A 77 -0.42 4.20 42.11
CA LEU A 77 -0.47 3.98 40.66
C LEU A 77 -1.77 4.52 40.03
N GLN A 78 -2.54 5.27 40.80
CA GLN A 78 -3.80 5.87 40.37
C GLN A 78 -3.57 7.31 39.90
N PRO A 79 -3.73 7.64 38.60
CA PRO A 79 -3.41 8.96 38.06
C PRO A 79 -4.16 10.13 38.70
N THR A 80 -5.35 9.87 39.27
CA THR A 80 -6.19 10.87 39.92
C THR A 80 -5.83 11.13 41.38
N CYS A 81 -4.83 10.44 41.94
CA CYS A 81 -4.42 10.60 43.33
C CYS A 81 -3.30 11.65 43.46
N ASP A 82 -3.33 12.47 44.50
CA ASP A 82 -2.27 13.46 44.78
C ASP A 82 -0.92 12.82 45.11
N SER A 83 -0.92 11.56 45.55
CA SER A 83 0.27 10.74 45.79
C SER A 83 0.70 9.91 44.58
N PHE A 84 0.05 10.11 43.42
CA PHE A 84 0.37 9.38 42.19
C PHE A 84 1.84 9.51 41.83
N TRP A 85 2.49 8.36 41.58
CA TRP A 85 3.86 8.28 41.11
C TRP A 85 4.86 9.04 41.98
N LYS A 86 4.72 8.90 43.31
CA LYS A 86 5.64 9.46 44.30
C LYS A 86 6.18 8.35 45.20
N LEU A 87 7.50 8.33 45.37
CA LEU A 87 8.21 7.45 46.29
C LEU A 87 8.62 8.28 47.52
N HIS A 88 8.09 7.93 48.70
CA HIS A 88 8.29 8.71 49.93
C HIS A 88 7.98 10.23 49.80
N GLY A 89 7.03 10.59 48.92
CA GLY A 89 6.63 11.98 48.66
C GLY A 89 7.43 12.70 47.57
N PHE A 90 8.49 12.08 47.05
CA PHE A 90 9.37 12.63 46.00
C PHE A 90 9.17 11.91 44.66
N GLU A 91 9.71 12.49 43.59
CA GLU A 91 9.74 11.85 42.28
C GLU A 91 10.64 10.60 42.33
N PRO A 92 10.17 9.45 41.81
CA PRO A 92 10.97 8.22 41.82
C PRO A 92 12.20 8.33 40.90
N PRO A 93 13.23 7.50 41.12
CA PRO A 93 14.37 7.40 40.22
C PRO A 93 13.94 6.96 38.82
N VAL A 94 14.78 7.28 37.82
CA VAL A 94 14.51 6.93 36.42
C VAL A 94 14.58 5.42 36.19
N ASP A 95 15.54 4.75 36.85
CA ASP A 95 15.76 3.31 36.74
C ASP A 95 15.09 2.60 37.92
N LEU A 96 13.95 1.96 37.64
CA LEU A 96 13.20 1.15 38.60
C LEU A 96 13.34 -0.34 38.28
N THR A 97 13.42 -1.17 39.32
CA THR A 97 13.56 -2.63 39.19
C THR A 97 12.31 -3.35 39.69
N PHE A 98 11.82 -4.31 38.91
CA PHE A 98 10.62 -5.04 39.27
C PHE A 98 10.84 -5.93 40.50
N HIS A 99 9.85 -5.96 41.39
CA HIS A 99 9.83 -6.83 42.55
C HIS A 99 9.62 -8.29 42.13
N ALA A 100 10.46 -9.20 42.64
CA ALA A 100 10.46 -10.61 42.25
C ALA A 100 9.09 -11.26 42.48
N ASN A 101 8.48 -11.07 43.67
CA ASN A 101 7.17 -11.64 43.97
C ASN A 101 6.07 -11.16 43.02
N PHE A 102 6.15 -9.92 42.51
CA PHE A 102 5.18 -9.41 41.55
C PHE A 102 5.36 -10.02 40.16
N ILE A 103 6.61 -10.19 39.70
CA ILE A 103 6.89 -10.82 38.41
C ILE A 103 6.58 -12.32 38.44
N GLU A 104 6.93 -13.00 39.53
CA GLU A 104 6.83 -14.45 39.67
C GLU A 104 5.45 -14.93 40.14
N ALA A 105 4.64 -14.06 40.77
CA ALA A 105 3.29 -14.40 41.17
C ALA A 105 2.49 -14.96 39.99
N ARG A 106 1.61 -15.91 40.26
CA ARG A 106 0.75 -16.50 39.23
C ARG A 106 -0.68 -16.50 39.71
N THR A 107 -1.59 -16.03 38.87
CA THR A 107 -3.00 -16.30 39.12
C THR A 107 -3.25 -17.80 38.97
N SER A 108 -4.15 -18.36 39.77
CA SER A 108 -4.54 -19.76 39.65
C SER A 108 -4.98 -20.10 38.21
N PRO A 109 -4.66 -21.29 37.70
CA PRO A 109 -5.17 -21.76 36.41
C PRO A 109 -6.68 -21.79 36.47
N ASP A 110 -7.31 -21.10 35.54
CA ASP A 110 -8.75 -21.14 35.34
C ASP A 110 -9.01 -22.10 34.17
N PRO A 111 -9.70 -23.24 34.39
CA PRO A 111 -9.99 -24.19 33.33
C PRO A 111 -10.89 -23.62 32.22
N GLU A 112 -11.60 -22.51 32.46
CA GLU A 112 -12.42 -21.84 31.44
C GLU A 112 -11.60 -20.93 30.52
N VAL A 113 -10.40 -20.52 30.94
CA VAL A 113 -9.50 -19.66 30.16
C VAL A 113 -8.64 -20.50 29.23
N VAL A 114 -9.25 -20.99 28.16
CA VAL A 114 -8.60 -21.78 27.11
C VAL A 114 -8.43 -20.97 25.81
N PRO A 115 -7.31 -21.13 25.09
CA PRO A 115 -7.17 -20.53 23.77
C PRO A 115 -8.27 -20.98 22.80
N HIS A 116 -8.94 -20.02 22.15
CA HIS A 116 -10.06 -20.31 21.23
C HIS A 116 -9.65 -20.75 19.83
N HIS A 117 -8.37 -20.60 19.46
CA HIS A 117 -7.85 -20.91 18.14
C HIS A 117 -6.37 -21.28 18.23
N ASP A 118 -5.77 -21.72 17.14
CA ASP A 118 -4.32 -21.90 17.04
C ASP A 118 -3.62 -20.61 16.65
N LEU A 119 -2.45 -20.33 17.25
CA LEU A 119 -1.60 -19.18 16.85
C LEU A 119 -0.99 -19.36 15.48
N VAL A 120 -0.86 -20.62 15.05
CA VAL A 120 -0.39 -20.99 13.72
C VAL A 120 -1.56 -21.72 13.05
N PRO A 121 -2.47 -20.99 12.38
CA PRO A 121 -3.56 -21.63 11.68
C PRO A 121 -3.01 -22.53 10.56
N ASN A 122 -3.60 -23.71 10.39
CA ASN A 122 -3.24 -24.64 9.33
C ASN A 122 -3.83 -24.19 7.97
N LEU A 123 -3.37 -23.01 7.51
CA LEU A 123 -3.87 -22.40 6.28
C LEU A 123 -3.61 -23.29 5.05
N LEU A 124 -2.50 -24.03 5.06
CA LEU A 124 -2.08 -24.82 3.91
C LEU A 124 -3.07 -25.95 3.60
N GLN A 125 -3.56 -26.64 4.62
CA GLN A 125 -4.54 -27.71 4.46
C GLN A 125 -5.89 -27.16 3.98
N THR A 126 -6.35 -26.04 4.54
CA THR A 126 -7.65 -25.45 4.13
C THR A 126 -7.63 -24.96 2.67
N LEU A 127 -6.46 -24.56 2.15
CA LEU A 127 -6.32 -24.16 0.74
C LEU A 127 -6.37 -25.34 -0.24
N GLU A 128 -6.20 -26.57 0.23
CA GLU A 128 -6.30 -27.79 -0.58
C GLU A 128 -7.73 -28.36 -0.62
N GLU A 129 -8.53 -28.05 0.39
CA GLU A 129 -9.93 -28.51 0.53
C GLU A 129 -10.90 -27.69 -0.33
N ASP A 130 -10.61 -26.41 -0.54
CA ASP A 130 -11.39 -25.52 -1.38
C ASP A 130 -11.03 -25.78 -2.87
N GLY A 131 -12.03 -26.05 -3.71
CA GLY A 131 -11.86 -26.35 -5.14
C GLY A 131 -11.41 -25.17 -6.02
N GLU A 132 -11.97 -25.06 -7.24
CA GLU A 132 -11.58 -24.03 -8.21
C GLU A 132 -11.67 -22.59 -7.64
N GLY A 133 -10.65 -21.76 -7.88
CA GLY A 133 -10.67 -20.31 -7.60
C GLY A 133 -9.98 -19.83 -6.32
N VAL A 134 -9.50 -20.74 -5.46
CA VAL A 134 -8.81 -20.40 -4.19
C VAL A 134 -7.60 -19.51 -4.39
N SER A 135 -6.87 -19.67 -5.49
CA SER A 135 -5.64 -18.92 -5.78
C SER A 135 -5.80 -17.40 -5.74
N TYR A 136 -7.01 -16.90 -5.98
CA TYR A 136 -7.34 -15.47 -6.03
C TYR A 136 -8.05 -14.96 -4.78
N SER A 137 -8.56 -15.87 -3.95
CA SER A 137 -9.26 -15.53 -2.71
C SER A 137 -8.38 -14.74 -1.75
N ARG A 138 -9.00 -13.87 -0.92
CA ARG A 138 -8.30 -13.10 0.12
C ARG A 138 -7.52 -13.97 1.10
N ILE A 139 -7.95 -15.22 1.33
CA ILE A 139 -7.23 -16.11 2.24
C ILE A 139 -5.87 -16.52 1.67
N ALA A 140 -5.81 -16.76 0.35
CA ALA A 140 -4.58 -17.09 -0.34
C ALA A 140 -3.61 -15.90 -0.47
N TRP A 141 -4.00 -14.68 -0.11
CA TRP A 141 -3.11 -13.51 -0.15
C TRP A 141 -2.17 -13.43 1.05
N LYS A 142 -2.55 -14.10 2.15
CA LYS A 142 -1.89 -13.95 3.44
C LYS A 142 -0.51 -14.60 3.43
N GLY A 143 0.32 -14.21 4.40
CA GLY A 143 1.50 -14.99 4.73
C GLY A 143 1.11 -16.32 5.37
N ILE A 144 2.02 -17.28 5.31
CA ILE A 144 1.90 -18.58 6.00
C ILE A 144 3.06 -18.76 6.97
N VAL A 145 2.94 -19.71 7.88
CA VAL A 145 4.08 -20.19 8.68
C VAL A 145 4.65 -21.41 7.98
N CYS A 146 5.97 -21.39 7.71
CA CYS A 146 6.63 -22.52 7.07
C CYS A 146 6.53 -23.76 7.97
N PRO A 147 6.00 -24.90 7.50
CA PRO A 147 5.84 -26.09 8.33
C PRO A 147 7.19 -26.73 8.72
N ARG A 148 8.27 -26.42 7.98
CA ARG A 148 9.60 -26.99 8.21
C ARG A 148 10.42 -26.18 9.22
N CYS A 149 10.54 -24.87 9.01
CA CYS A 149 11.40 -24.01 9.84
C CYS A 149 10.64 -23.02 10.72
N GLN A 150 9.31 -22.99 10.65
CA GLN A 150 8.43 -22.14 11.47
C GLN A 150 8.62 -20.63 11.28
N LYS A 151 9.33 -20.20 10.23
CA LYS A 151 9.43 -18.79 9.81
C LYS A 151 8.09 -18.34 9.19
N CYS A 152 7.68 -17.11 9.46
CA CYS A 152 6.57 -16.46 8.73
C CYS A 152 7.06 -16.08 7.33
N ILE A 153 6.32 -16.49 6.30
CA ILE A 153 6.68 -16.27 4.90
C ILE A 153 5.54 -15.57 4.17
N SER A 154 5.85 -14.52 3.43
CA SER A 154 4.87 -13.74 2.67
C SER A 154 4.59 -14.37 1.30
N ARG A 155 3.40 -14.15 0.74
CA ARG A 155 3.12 -14.50 -0.66
C ARG A 155 3.82 -13.48 -1.58
N LYS A 156 5.11 -13.71 -1.83
CA LYS A 156 5.91 -12.87 -2.73
C LYS A 156 5.68 -13.25 -4.20
N TYR A 157 5.56 -14.54 -4.49
CA TYR A 157 5.41 -15.04 -5.85
C TYR A 157 3.94 -15.07 -6.24
N TRP A 158 3.63 -14.78 -7.51
CA TRP A 158 2.26 -14.80 -8.01
C TRP A 158 1.56 -16.13 -7.72
N HIS A 159 2.27 -17.23 -7.95
CA HIS A 159 1.76 -18.58 -7.75
C HIS A 159 1.83 -19.08 -6.29
N GLY A 160 2.50 -18.40 -5.36
CA GLY A 160 2.54 -18.88 -3.98
C GLY A 160 3.73 -18.42 -3.13
N TRP A 161 4.27 -19.34 -2.34
CA TRP A 161 5.23 -19.07 -1.27
C TRP A 161 6.49 -19.90 -1.45
N LYS A 162 7.65 -19.25 -1.26
CA LYS A 162 8.93 -19.91 -1.03
C LYS A 162 9.48 -19.43 0.29
N CYS A 163 10.01 -20.36 1.10
CA CYS A 163 10.52 -20.02 2.43
C CYS A 163 11.86 -19.28 2.38
N THR A 164 12.71 -19.68 1.45
CA THR A 164 13.95 -18.96 1.14
C THR A 164 13.74 -18.21 -0.16
N ASP A 165 14.11 -16.94 -0.15
CA ASP A 165 14.05 -16.06 -1.30
C ASP A 165 15.47 -15.83 -1.79
N GLU A 166 15.76 -16.22 -3.03
CA GLU A 166 17.09 -16.17 -3.63
C GLU A 166 17.66 -14.75 -3.73
N LEU A 167 16.80 -13.72 -3.62
CA LEU A 167 17.19 -12.31 -3.65
C LEU A 167 17.50 -11.69 -2.29
N ILE A 168 17.22 -12.38 -1.18
CA ILE A 168 17.58 -11.87 0.15
C ILE A 168 18.90 -12.54 0.53
N PRO A 169 20.01 -11.78 0.66
CA PRO A 169 21.27 -12.34 1.10
C PRO A 169 21.05 -13.03 2.45
N MET A 170 21.42 -14.30 2.55
CA MET A 170 21.42 -15.05 3.80
C MET A 170 22.24 -14.28 4.83
N SER A 171 21.57 -13.63 5.78
CA SER A 171 22.21 -12.96 6.91
C SER A 171 22.58 -13.98 7.98
N GLY A 172 23.50 -14.89 7.65
CA GLY A 172 24.00 -15.86 8.60
C GLY A 172 24.93 -16.89 7.96
N LYS A 173 26.19 -16.92 8.40
CA LYS A 173 27.10 -18.03 8.09
C LYS A 173 26.53 -19.33 8.66
N GLY A 174 26.12 -20.26 7.80
CA GLY A 174 25.87 -21.66 8.16
C GLY A 174 24.42 -22.14 8.25
N GLU A 175 23.40 -21.32 7.97
CA GLU A 175 22.03 -21.84 7.80
C GLU A 175 21.86 -22.39 6.38
N THR A 176 21.73 -23.72 6.24
CA THR A 176 21.17 -24.32 5.02
C THR A 176 19.77 -23.76 4.83
N GLY A 177 19.55 -22.99 3.76
CA GLY A 177 18.26 -22.36 3.49
C GLY A 177 17.11 -23.35 3.51
N CYS A 178 16.00 -22.99 4.15
CA CYS A 178 14.81 -23.82 4.15
C CYS A 178 14.27 -23.93 2.71
N THR A 179 14.20 -25.15 2.17
CA THR A 179 13.76 -25.42 0.79
C THR A 179 12.25 -25.58 0.65
N PHE A 180 11.47 -25.22 1.68
CA PHE A 180 10.02 -25.32 1.59
C PHE A 180 9.46 -24.34 0.56
N GLU A 181 8.59 -24.85 -0.30
CA GLU A 181 7.74 -24.05 -1.18
C GLU A 181 6.33 -24.64 -1.23
N LYS A 182 5.36 -23.76 -1.49
CA LYS A 182 3.97 -24.12 -1.76
C LYS A 182 3.51 -23.25 -2.93
N MET A 183 3.22 -23.89 -4.05
CA MET A 183 2.63 -23.24 -5.23
C MET A 183 1.16 -23.66 -5.35
N LEU A 184 0.33 -22.69 -5.67
CA LEU A 184 -1.08 -22.87 -6.00
C LEU A 184 -1.22 -22.99 -7.51
N THR A 185 -2.11 -23.87 -7.93
CA THR A 185 -2.54 -23.90 -9.33
C THR A 185 -3.43 -22.68 -9.57
N VAL A 186 -2.97 -21.80 -10.44
CA VAL A 186 -3.67 -20.56 -10.81
C VAL A 186 -4.55 -20.88 -12.00
N GLN A 187 -5.86 -20.93 -11.80
CA GLN A 187 -6.82 -21.25 -12.86
C GLN A 187 -7.15 -20.02 -13.71
N PRO A 188 -7.00 -20.05 -15.04
CA PRO A 188 -7.29 -18.89 -15.88
C PRO A 188 -8.70 -18.35 -15.64
N VAL A 189 -8.79 -17.05 -15.37
CA VAL A 189 -10.04 -16.34 -15.18
C VAL A 189 -10.75 -16.22 -16.52
N SER A 190 -12.00 -16.67 -16.54
CA SER A 190 -12.86 -16.57 -17.71
C SER A 190 -13.13 -15.11 -18.07
N LEU A 191 -13.10 -14.78 -19.37
CA LEU A 191 -13.50 -13.44 -19.83
C LEU A 191 -14.94 -13.08 -19.40
N ARG A 192 -15.81 -14.07 -19.20
CA ARG A 192 -17.19 -13.86 -18.72
C ARG A 192 -17.26 -13.31 -17.31
N SER A 193 -16.29 -13.60 -16.45
CA SER A 193 -16.29 -13.12 -15.07
C SER A 193 -15.68 -11.73 -14.92
N VAL A 194 -14.98 -11.22 -15.95
CA VAL A 194 -14.28 -9.92 -15.92
C VAL A 194 -14.84 -8.88 -16.89
N ILE A 195 -15.64 -9.30 -17.88
CA ILE A 195 -16.33 -8.42 -18.82
C ILE A 195 -17.84 -8.48 -18.53
N ASP A 196 -18.35 -7.49 -17.80
CA ASP A 196 -19.76 -7.37 -17.38
C ASP A 196 -20.77 -7.61 -18.51
N ASP A 197 -20.40 -7.23 -19.74
CA ASP A 197 -21.31 -7.07 -20.86
C ASP A 197 -21.25 -8.22 -21.89
N PHE A 198 -20.48 -9.29 -21.68
CA PHE A 198 -20.07 -10.35 -22.63
C PHE A 198 -20.96 -10.61 -23.89
N GLY A 199 -21.02 -9.64 -24.81
CA GLY A 199 -21.89 -9.67 -26.01
C GLY A 199 -23.33 -9.15 -25.87
N LEU A 200 -23.81 -8.84 -24.66
CA LEU A 200 -25.13 -8.25 -24.36
C LEU A 200 -25.09 -6.72 -24.18
N GLY A 201 -23.90 -6.14 -23.97
CA GLY A 201 -23.75 -4.68 -23.88
C GLY A 201 -23.87 -3.97 -25.23
N PRO A 202 -24.12 -2.65 -25.21
CA PRO A 202 -24.30 -1.86 -26.42
C PRO A 202 -23.01 -1.85 -27.28
N LEU A 203 -23.16 -1.96 -28.60
CA LEU A 203 -22.05 -1.88 -29.57
C LEU A 203 -21.21 -0.59 -29.40
N LYS A 204 -21.86 0.49 -28.98
CA LYS A 204 -21.28 1.79 -28.66
C LYS A 204 -21.72 2.15 -27.24
N ARG A 205 -20.78 2.19 -26.29
CA ARG A 205 -21.08 2.55 -24.90
C ARG A 205 -21.51 4.02 -24.79
N ALA A 206 -22.60 4.27 -24.06
CA ALA A 206 -22.99 5.61 -23.64
C ALA A 206 -22.05 6.06 -22.52
N TYR A 207 -21.49 7.27 -22.65
CA TYR A 207 -20.68 7.87 -21.61
C TYR A 207 -21.46 9.04 -21.01
N HIS A 208 -21.67 8.97 -19.70
CA HIS A 208 -22.20 10.06 -18.91
C HIS A 208 -21.04 10.70 -18.16
N PHE A 209 -20.62 11.88 -18.60
CA PHE A 209 -19.58 12.63 -17.93
C PHE A 209 -20.18 13.41 -16.76
N ASP A 210 -19.65 13.17 -15.57
CA ASP A 210 -19.99 13.93 -14.38
C ASP A 210 -19.34 15.31 -14.46
N GLY A 211 -20.14 16.37 -14.49
CA GLY A 211 -19.69 17.75 -14.66
C GLY A 211 -18.77 18.28 -13.55
N ARG A 212 -18.54 17.49 -12.49
CA ARG A 212 -17.52 17.78 -11.46
C ARG A 212 -16.09 17.49 -11.92
N PHE A 213 -15.90 16.71 -12.97
CA PHE A 213 -14.60 16.34 -13.52
C PHE A 213 -14.41 16.94 -14.92
N ALA A 214 -13.17 16.95 -15.40
CA ALA A 214 -12.86 17.38 -16.76
C ALA A 214 -13.61 16.52 -17.79
N ILE A 215 -14.13 17.16 -18.83
CA ILE A 215 -14.83 16.53 -19.94
C ILE A 215 -13.85 16.42 -21.12
N PRO A 216 -13.67 15.23 -21.72
CA PRO A 216 -12.73 15.04 -22.82
C PRO A 216 -13.30 15.50 -24.16
N ASP A 217 -12.40 15.85 -25.09
CA ASP A 217 -12.72 15.90 -26.52
C ASP A 217 -12.99 14.47 -27.02
N ILE A 218 -14.12 14.27 -27.71
CA ILE A 218 -14.55 12.94 -28.19
C ILE A 218 -14.35 12.84 -29.71
N ASP A 219 -13.60 11.83 -30.14
CA ASP A 219 -13.42 11.48 -31.54
C ASP A 219 -13.76 10.00 -31.77
N ASP A 220 -14.90 9.78 -32.42
CA ASP A 220 -15.42 8.46 -32.80
C ASP A 220 -15.07 8.06 -34.24
N LYS A 221 -14.38 8.93 -35.00
CA LYS A 221 -14.24 8.80 -36.45
C LYS A 221 -12.83 8.42 -36.87
N THR A 222 -11.81 9.12 -36.37
CA THR A 222 -10.46 9.01 -36.96
C THR A 222 -9.79 7.66 -36.70
N LEU A 223 -10.14 7.00 -35.60
CA LEU A 223 -9.56 5.72 -35.19
C LEU A 223 -10.61 4.64 -34.96
N PHE A 224 -11.79 4.76 -35.59
CA PHE A 224 -12.81 3.72 -35.55
C PHE A 224 -12.17 2.35 -35.89
N PRO A 225 -12.42 1.29 -35.11
CA PRO A 225 -13.47 1.14 -34.10
C PRO A 225 -13.18 1.67 -32.69
N TYR A 226 -12.01 2.26 -32.41
CA TYR A 226 -11.77 2.91 -31.12
C TYR A 226 -12.56 4.21 -31.02
N ARG A 227 -13.09 4.51 -29.83
CA ARG A 227 -13.43 5.88 -29.45
C ARG A 227 -12.20 6.49 -28.78
N LYS A 228 -11.79 7.67 -29.23
CA LYS A 228 -10.71 8.45 -28.63
C LYS A 228 -11.31 9.54 -27.73
N LEU A 229 -10.93 9.53 -26.46
CA LEU A 229 -11.26 10.57 -25.47
C LEU A 229 -9.98 11.31 -25.11
N THR A 230 -9.89 12.61 -25.37
CA THR A 230 -8.69 13.40 -25.08
C THR A 230 -8.95 14.44 -24.00
N TYR A 231 -8.31 14.30 -22.85
CA TYR A 231 -8.30 15.28 -21.78
C TYR A 231 -7.09 16.19 -21.94
N ARG A 232 -7.31 17.49 -22.12
CA ARG A 232 -6.22 18.49 -22.24
C ARG A 232 -6.05 19.22 -20.92
N ILE A 233 -4.82 19.26 -20.41
CA ILE A 233 -4.47 20.01 -19.19
C ILE A 233 -3.56 21.18 -19.62
N PRO A 234 -4.07 22.43 -19.62
CA PRO A 234 -3.36 23.58 -20.16
C PRO A 234 -1.97 23.79 -19.54
N GLY A 235 -0.94 23.92 -20.38
CA GLY A 235 0.45 24.11 -19.95
C GLY A 235 1.11 22.88 -19.31
N VAL A 236 0.43 21.73 -19.30
CA VAL A 236 0.90 20.50 -18.66
C VAL A 236 1.04 19.37 -19.67
N GLY A 237 -0.02 19.06 -20.41
CA GLY A 237 -0.02 17.93 -21.35
C GLY A 237 -1.42 17.45 -21.70
N SER A 238 -1.53 16.19 -22.11
CA SER A 238 -2.79 15.55 -22.45
C SER A 238 -2.85 14.09 -21.99
N ILE A 239 -4.07 13.59 -21.82
CA ILE A 239 -4.35 12.19 -21.54
C ILE A 239 -5.33 11.70 -22.58
N THR A 240 -4.92 10.72 -23.39
CA THR A 240 -5.72 10.12 -24.44
C THR A 240 -6.17 8.72 -24.02
N HIS A 241 -7.47 8.51 -23.89
CA HIS A 241 -8.08 7.21 -23.59
C HIS A 241 -8.71 6.64 -24.87
N PHE A 242 -8.15 5.55 -25.37
CA PHE A 242 -8.70 4.76 -26.46
C PHE A 242 -9.61 3.68 -25.87
N VAL A 243 -10.91 3.91 -25.98
CA VAL A 243 -11.95 3.02 -25.49
C VAL A 243 -12.14 1.89 -26.48
N ALA A 244 -11.84 0.66 -26.04
CA ALA A 244 -12.04 -0.54 -26.83
C ALA A 244 -13.51 -0.98 -26.84
N ASN A 245 -13.87 -1.77 -27.85
CA ASN A 245 -15.18 -2.38 -27.98
C ASN A 245 -15.05 -3.85 -28.35
N ARG A 246 -16.19 -4.53 -28.53
CA ARG A 246 -16.22 -5.95 -28.86
C ARG A 246 -15.42 -6.28 -30.13
N ILE A 247 -15.52 -5.44 -31.18
CA ILE A 247 -14.82 -5.66 -32.45
C ILE A 247 -13.31 -5.65 -32.25
N ILE A 248 -12.80 -4.74 -31.40
CA ILE A 248 -11.38 -4.66 -31.07
C ILE A 248 -10.97 -5.88 -30.25
N ASN A 249 -11.72 -6.15 -29.17
CA ASN A 249 -11.38 -7.17 -28.18
C ASN A 249 -11.39 -8.59 -28.76
N SER A 250 -12.31 -8.88 -29.68
CA SER A 250 -12.49 -10.21 -30.27
C SER A 250 -11.69 -10.47 -31.55
N ARG A 251 -10.86 -9.53 -32.02
CA ARG A 251 -9.97 -9.79 -33.16
C ARG A 251 -9.04 -10.97 -32.86
N PRO A 252 -8.64 -11.75 -33.86
CA PRO A 252 -7.53 -12.70 -33.71
C PRO A 252 -6.31 -11.99 -33.13
N ASP A 253 -5.70 -12.61 -32.12
CA ASP A 253 -4.59 -12.05 -31.33
C ASP A 253 -4.95 -10.75 -30.58
N GLY A 254 -6.24 -10.42 -30.46
CA GLY A 254 -6.76 -9.22 -29.80
C GLY A 254 -6.65 -9.27 -28.27
N PRO A 255 -7.14 -8.23 -27.56
CA PRO A 255 -7.17 -8.17 -26.10
C PRO A 255 -7.72 -9.42 -25.40
N ASN A 256 -8.75 -10.07 -25.96
CA ASN A 256 -9.29 -11.31 -25.39
C ASN A 256 -8.25 -12.45 -25.38
N ASP A 257 -7.50 -12.59 -26.48
CA ASP A 257 -6.50 -13.65 -26.61
C ASP A 257 -5.28 -13.34 -25.75
N LEU A 258 -4.84 -12.08 -25.77
CA LEU A 258 -3.72 -11.61 -24.94
C LEU A 258 -3.97 -11.82 -23.45
N PHE A 259 -5.16 -11.49 -22.95
CA PHE A 259 -5.54 -11.74 -21.55
C PHE A 259 -5.54 -13.23 -21.18
N ARG A 260 -5.95 -14.12 -22.10
CA ARG A 260 -5.85 -15.57 -21.83
C ARG A 260 -4.39 -16.03 -21.80
N GLN A 261 -3.57 -15.53 -22.71
CA GLN A 261 -2.16 -15.90 -22.85
C GLN A 261 -1.33 -15.44 -21.64
N LEU A 262 -1.51 -14.20 -21.19
CA LEU A 262 -0.78 -13.65 -20.03
C LEU A 262 -1.07 -14.40 -18.73
N GLN A 263 -2.27 -14.96 -18.56
CA GLN A 263 -2.63 -15.73 -17.37
C GLN A 263 -1.98 -17.12 -17.30
N VAL A 264 -1.60 -17.70 -18.45
CA VAL A 264 -0.98 -19.04 -18.52
C VAL A 264 0.53 -18.97 -18.71
N ALA A 265 1.05 -17.83 -19.19
CA ALA A 265 2.48 -17.61 -19.33
C ALA A 265 3.15 -17.47 -17.95
N ASP A 266 4.30 -18.12 -17.77
CA ASP A 266 5.15 -17.86 -16.61
C ASP A 266 5.97 -16.59 -16.85
N LEU A 267 5.41 -15.47 -16.37
CA LEU A 267 6.00 -14.15 -16.50
C LEU A 267 6.88 -13.77 -15.30
N GLY A 268 7.09 -14.69 -14.35
CA GLY A 268 7.90 -14.43 -13.15
C GLY A 268 7.32 -13.34 -12.23
N LEU A 269 6.01 -13.11 -12.28
CA LEU A 269 5.34 -12.07 -11.47
C LEU A 269 5.60 -12.29 -9.98
N ARG A 270 6.09 -11.23 -9.34
CA ARG A 270 6.37 -11.21 -7.89
C ARG A 270 6.18 -9.83 -7.30
N ARG A 271 5.90 -9.79 -5.99
CA ARG A 271 5.79 -8.55 -5.21
C ARG A 271 7.18 -8.03 -4.87
N TYR A 272 7.40 -6.75 -5.10
CA TYR A 272 8.59 -6.03 -4.65
C TYR A 272 8.20 -5.01 -3.57
N PRO A 273 9.06 -4.79 -2.55
CA PRO A 273 8.90 -3.67 -1.66
C PRO A 273 8.98 -2.36 -2.47
N LEU A 274 7.99 -1.47 -2.30
CA LEU A 274 7.92 -0.17 -3.01
C LEU A 274 9.15 0.74 -2.80
N GLN A 275 9.99 0.46 -1.79
CA GLN A 275 11.22 1.21 -1.50
C GLN A 275 12.36 0.91 -2.50
N HIS A 276 12.23 -0.14 -3.31
CA HIS A 276 13.12 -0.47 -4.41
C HIS A 276 12.36 -0.31 -5.73
N SER A 277 12.27 0.92 -6.22
CA SER A 277 11.64 1.23 -7.51
C SER A 277 12.45 0.74 -8.71
N VAL A 278 13.75 0.45 -8.53
CA VAL A 278 14.58 -0.20 -9.53
C VAL A 278 14.43 -1.71 -9.38
N VAL A 279 13.62 -2.29 -10.25
CA VAL A 279 13.53 -3.74 -10.44
C VAL A 279 14.54 -4.13 -11.52
N ASP A 280 15.20 -5.28 -11.38
CA ASP A 280 16.05 -5.79 -12.47
C ASP A 280 15.22 -5.99 -13.75
N SER A 281 15.54 -5.23 -14.79
CA SER A 281 14.89 -5.32 -16.10
C SER A 281 15.60 -6.34 -16.99
N ARG A 282 14.84 -7.01 -17.86
CA ARG A 282 15.38 -7.88 -18.92
C ARG A 282 15.24 -7.19 -20.27
N PRO A 283 16.16 -7.43 -21.23
CA PRO A 283 16.02 -6.88 -22.57
C PRO A 283 14.79 -7.46 -23.27
N PHE A 284 14.16 -6.68 -24.15
CA PHE A 284 13.00 -7.13 -24.92
C PHE A 284 13.26 -8.35 -25.82
N THR A 285 14.52 -8.63 -26.16
CA THR A 285 14.91 -9.86 -26.88
C THR A 285 14.59 -11.13 -26.10
N ASP A 286 14.51 -11.02 -24.78
CA ASP A 286 14.23 -12.14 -23.87
C ASP A 286 12.75 -12.16 -23.44
N ALA A 287 11.96 -11.17 -23.88
CA ALA A 287 10.57 -11.04 -23.50
C ALA A 287 9.69 -12.06 -24.26
N PRO A 288 8.71 -12.70 -23.60
CA PRO A 288 7.81 -13.63 -24.26
C PRO A 288 6.89 -12.91 -25.25
N HIS A 289 6.34 -13.65 -26.21
CA HIS A 289 5.56 -13.09 -27.32
C HIS A 289 4.35 -12.26 -26.85
N GLU A 290 3.73 -12.63 -25.73
CA GLU A 290 2.63 -11.93 -25.10
C GLU A 290 3.02 -10.50 -24.70
N ILE A 291 4.21 -10.34 -24.11
CA ILE A 291 4.74 -9.03 -23.73
C ILE A 291 5.06 -8.20 -24.98
N MET A 292 5.64 -8.81 -26.01
CA MET A 292 5.91 -8.12 -27.28
C MET A 292 4.62 -7.69 -28.01
N ARG A 293 3.54 -8.47 -27.91
CA ARG A 293 2.22 -8.12 -28.44
C ARG A 293 1.61 -6.92 -27.69
N ALA A 294 1.77 -6.89 -26.36
CA ALA A 294 1.35 -5.74 -25.56
C ALA A 294 2.18 -4.49 -25.91
N LEU A 295 3.51 -4.63 -26.02
CA LEU A 295 4.43 -3.58 -26.46
C LEU A 295 3.96 -2.96 -27.78
N GLY A 296 3.69 -3.77 -28.81
CA GLY A 296 3.22 -3.27 -30.10
C GLY A 296 1.90 -2.46 -30.04
N ARG A 297 0.96 -2.84 -29.15
CA ARG A 297 -0.32 -2.10 -28.96
C ARG A 297 -0.11 -0.73 -28.36
N LEU A 298 0.75 -0.69 -27.37
CA LEU A 298 1.08 0.52 -26.65
C LEU A 298 1.96 1.45 -27.49
N THR A 299 2.93 0.92 -28.25
CA THR A 299 3.67 1.68 -29.26
C THR A 299 2.72 2.34 -30.27
N TRP A 300 1.74 1.57 -30.79
CA TRP A 300 0.71 2.12 -31.67
C TRP A 300 -0.12 3.21 -30.98
N ALA A 301 -0.57 2.99 -29.74
CA ALA A 301 -1.37 3.96 -29.00
C ALA A 301 -0.60 5.26 -28.77
N THR A 302 0.67 5.16 -28.36
CA THR A 302 1.59 6.28 -28.18
C THR A 302 1.72 7.09 -29.47
N GLU A 303 2.03 6.43 -30.58
CA GLU A 303 2.16 7.08 -31.89
C GLU A 303 0.88 7.83 -32.29
N ARG A 304 -0.30 7.21 -32.11
CA ARG A 304 -1.60 7.82 -32.44
C ARG A 304 -2.02 8.95 -31.50
N ALA A 305 -1.57 8.92 -30.24
CA ALA A 305 -1.83 9.99 -29.28
C ALA A 305 -0.95 11.22 -29.57
N VAL A 306 0.32 10.99 -29.91
CA VAL A 306 1.33 12.03 -30.17
C VAL A 306 1.20 12.64 -31.57
N ALA A 307 0.66 11.93 -32.56
CA ALA A 307 0.52 12.38 -33.96
C ALA A 307 -0.22 13.71 -34.19
N GLY A 308 -0.79 14.33 -33.15
CA GLY A 308 -1.39 15.67 -33.20
C GLY A 308 -0.92 16.65 -32.13
N SER A 309 0.09 16.31 -31.30
CA SER A 309 0.65 17.26 -30.32
C SER A 309 1.70 18.19 -30.91
N GLY A 310 2.33 17.79 -32.01
CA GLY A 310 3.48 18.49 -32.59
C GLY A 310 4.83 18.01 -32.03
N ASP A 311 4.81 17.11 -31.05
CA ASP A 311 6.01 16.53 -30.46
C ASP A 311 6.53 15.34 -31.28
N ALA A 312 7.82 15.05 -31.14
CA ALA A 312 8.42 13.88 -31.76
C ALA A 312 7.89 12.59 -31.10
N PHE A 313 7.51 11.62 -31.92
CA PHE A 313 7.19 10.28 -31.43
C PHE A 313 8.46 9.62 -30.87
N LEU A 314 8.40 9.23 -29.60
CA LEU A 314 9.40 8.42 -28.94
C LEU A 314 8.80 7.03 -28.69
N PRO A 315 9.39 5.95 -29.27
CA PRO A 315 8.90 4.61 -29.01
C PRO A 315 9.19 4.21 -27.55
N PRO A 316 8.28 3.48 -26.90
CA PRO A 316 8.54 2.93 -25.58
C PRO A 316 9.78 2.03 -25.57
N ASN A 317 10.58 2.14 -24.52
CA ASN A 317 11.79 1.32 -24.33
C ASN A 317 11.79 0.50 -23.05
N GLU A 318 10.77 0.66 -22.19
CA GLU A 318 10.58 -0.12 -20.98
C GLU A 318 9.11 -0.53 -20.79
N LEU A 319 8.88 -1.71 -20.21
CA LEU A 319 7.56 -2.27 -19.93
C LEU A 319 7.49 -2.91 -18.55
N LEU A 320 6.58 -2.40 -17.73
CA LEU A 320 6.22 -2.92 -16.41
C LEU A 320 4.84 -3.57 -16.48
N MET A 321 4.76 -4.85 -16.10
CA MET A 321 3.49 -5.57 -15.96
C MET A 321 3.07 -5.63 -14.49
N LEU A 322 1.84 -5.19 -14.22
CA LEU A 322 1.22 -5.24 -12.91
C LEU A 322 0.02 -6.17 -12.92
N GLY A 323 0.05 -7.20 -12.08
CA GLY A 323 -1.09 -8.07 -11.80
C GLY A 323 -1.77 -7.68 -10.49
N TYR A 324 -3.08 -7.48 -10.53
CA TYR A 324 -3.91 -7.19 -9.36
C TYR A 324 -4.82 -8.37 -9.05
N PHE A 325 -4.91 -8.78 -7.79
CA PHE A 325 -6.02 -9.61 -7.31
C PHE A 325 -7.19 -8.73 -6.83
N GLU A 326 -8.36 -9.34 -6.61
CA GLU A 326 -9.59 -8.67 -6.14
C GLU A 326 -9.41 -7.75 -4.92
N ASP A 327 -9.65 -6.44 -5.05
CA ASP A 327 -9.45 -5.39 -4.02
C ASP A 327 -8.00 -4.90 -3.84
N MET A 328 -7.04 -5.41 -4.62
CA MET A 328 -5.75 -4.76 -4.73
C MET A 328 -5.90 -3.43 -5.45
N LYS A 329 -5.13 -2.43 -5.02
CA LYS A 329 -5.11 -1.10 -5.61
C LYS A 329 -3.72 -0.51 -5.52
N ILE A 330 -3.43 0.41 -6.43
CA ILE A 330 -2.27 1.27 -6.32
C ILE A 330 -2.75 2.65 -5.86
N GLY A 331 -2.13 3.16 -4.79
CA GLY A 331 -2.46 4.47 -4.23
C GLY A 331 -2.13 5.61 -5.21
N TYR A 332 -2.38 6.85 -4.80
CA TYR A 332 -1.88 7.98 -5.58
C TYR A 332 -0.35 7.93 -5.66
N HIS A 333 0.17 7.93 -6.89
CA HIS A 333 1.59 7.89 -7.22
C HIS A 333 1.85 8.66 -8.51
N ASP A 334 3.11 8.88 -8.82
CA ASP A 334 3.57 9.27 -10.14
C ASP A 334 4.62 8.28 -10.60
N ASP A 335 4.76 8.11 -11.91
CA ASP A 335 5.67 7.12 -12.49
C ASP A 335 7.15 7.58 -12.43
N GLY A 336 7.36 8.84 -12.02
CA GLY A 336 8.35 9.17 -10.99
C GLY A 336 9.81 8.76 -11.19
N GLU A 337 10.41 9.05 -12.35
CA GLU A 337 11.88 9.03 -12.51
C GLU A 337 12.37 10.27 -13.26
N SER A 338 13.55 10.79 -12.90
CA SER A 338 14.15 11.93 -13.62
C SER A 338 14.57 11.60 -15.05
N SER A 339 14.72 10.32 -15.36
CA SER A 339 15.08 9.75 -16.67
C SER A 339 13.87 9.47 -17.56
N LEU A 340 12.66 9.56 -17.02
CA LEU A 340 11.44 9.17 -17.72
C LEU A 340 11.14 10.12 -18.88
N GLY A 341 10.73 9.54 -20.02
CA GLY A 341 10.29 10.31 -21.18
C GLY A 341 8.97 11.06 -20.93
N PRO A 342 8.53 11.88 -21.90
CA PRO A 342 7.30 12.65 -21.78
C PRO A 342 6.03 11.81 -21.87
N THR A 343 6.12 10.53 -22.23
CA THR A 343 4.95 9.73 -22.60
C THR A 343 4.92 8.41 -21.87
N ILE A 344 3.77 8.12 -21.27
CA ILE A 344 3.48 6.85 -20.63
C ILE A 344 2.24 6.27 -21.26
N ALA A 345 2.29 4.98 -21.58
CA ALA A 345 1.16 4.27 -22.14
C ALA A 345 0.77 3.09 -21.25
N THR A 346 -0.54 2.89 -21.11
CA THR A 346 -1.12 1.87 -20.25
C THR A 346 -2.14 1.03 -21.02
N LEU A 347 -2.03 -0.31 -20.95
CA LEU A 347 -3.03 -1.26 -21.47
C LEU A 347 -3.74 -1.92 -20.30
N SER A 348 -5.07 -1.89 -20.31
CA SER A 348 -5.92 -2.52 -19.30
C SER A 348 -6.52 -3.82 -19.82
N LEU A 349 -6.24 -4.94 -19.16
CA LEU A 349 -6.86 -6.24 -19.46
C LEU A 349 -7.54 -6.82 -18.22
N GLY A 350 -8.64 -7.53 -18.46
CA GLY A 350 -9.45 -8.16 -17.43
C GLY A 350 -10.52 -7.22 -16.89
N ALA A 351 -10.62 -7.14 -15.56
CA ALA A 351 -11.72 -6.44 -14.91
C ALA A 351 -11.71 -4.92 -15.11
N LYS A 352 -12.90 -4.34 -15.00
CA LYS A 352 -13.13 -2.90 -14.99
C LYS A 352 -12.43 -2.22 -13.79
N SER A 353 -11.80 -1.09 -14.02
CA SER A 353 -11.22 -0.26 -12.96
C SER A 353 -11.53 1.22 -13.14
N VAL A 354 -11.21 2.02 -12.12
CA VAL A 354 -11.30 3.47 -12.19
C VAL A 354 -9.91 4.06 -12.01
N MET A 355 -9.51 4.87 -12.98
CA MET A 355 -8.31 5.71 -12.89
C MET A 355 -8.72 7.14 -12.52
N SER A 356 -8.09 7.68 -11.47
CA SER A 356 -8.33 9.03 -10.97
C SER A 356 -7.02 9.82 -11.00
N ILE A 357 -7.06 11.02 -11.56
CA ILE A 357 -5.89 11.90 -11.69
C ILE A 357 -6.17 13.19 -10.94
N ARG A 358 -5.18 13.66 -10.19
CA ARG A 358 -5.22 14.94 -9.47
C ARG A 358 -3.86 15.60 -9.39
N MET A 359 -3.85 16.90 -9.14
CA MET A 359 -2.62 17.64 -8.92
C MET A 359 -1.95 17.19 -7.61
N LYS A 360 -0.62 17.03 -7.60
CA LYS A 360 0.10 16.66 -6.37
C LYS A 360 -0.05 17.75 -5.32
N TYR A 361 -0.13 17.33 -4.05
CA TYR A 361 -0.32 18.20 -2.87
C TYR A 361 0.50 19.49 -2.94
N LYS A 362 1.79 19.38 -3.28
CA LYS A 362 2.73 20.50 -3.21
C LYS A 362 2.47 21.57 -4.27
N TYR A 363 2.07 21.18 -5.48
CA TYR A 363 1.76 22.11 -6.56
C TYR A 363 0.38 22.74 -6.37
N TYR A 364 -0.58 21.94 -5.90
CA TYR A 364 -1.92 22.42 -5.56
C TYR A 364 -1.85 23.50 -4.47
N ASN A 365 -1.15 23.23 -3.36
CA ASN A 365 -1.05 24.16 -2.23
C ASN A 365 0.05 25.23 -2.37
N GLY A 366 0.99 25.09 -3.32
CA GLY A 366 2.15 25.98 -3.44
C GLY A 366 3.22 25.81 -2.35
N LEU A 367 3.11 24.77 -1.52
CA LEU A 367 4.01 24.46 -0.41
C LEU A 367 4.07 22.95 -0.14
N SER A 368 5.18 22.47 0.42
CA SER A 368 5.34 21.09 0.87
C SER A 368 4.44 20.76 2.08
N LYS A 369 4.29 19.47 2.42
CA LYS A 369 3.61 19.05 3.67
C LYS A 369 4.30 19.59 4.93
N THR A 370 5.60 19.90 4.86
CA THR A 370 6.37 20.57 5.92
C THR A 370 6.25 22.09 5.91
N LYS A 371 5.31 22.65 5.13
CA LYS A 371 5.06 24.10 4.98
C LYS A 371 6.23 24.89 4.38
N THR A 372 7.14 24.20 3.67
CA THR A 372 8.21 24.84 2.92
C THR A 372 7.66 25.31 1.58
N LEU A 373 7.91 26.58 1.23
CA LEU A 373 7.51 27.12 -0.06
C LEU A 373 8.23 26.44 -1.21
N LEU A 374 7.56 26.28 -2.35
CA LEU A 374 8.22 25.79 -3.56
C LEU A 374 9.19 26.84 -4.12
N LYS A 375 10.38 26.38 -4.55
CA LYS A 375 11.38 27.22 -5.24
C LYS A 375 10.80 27.75 -6.55
N ASP A 376 10.30 26.83 -7.38
CA ASP A 376 9.52 27.14 -8.56
C ASP A 376 8.03 26.91 -8.27
N ASP A 377 7.23 27.95 -8.46
CA ASP A 377 5.79 27.93 -8.23
C ASP A 377 5.06 28.11 -9.55
N PRO A 378 4.67 27.00 -10.21
CA PRO A 378 4.12 27.06 -11.55
C PRO A 378 2.75 27.77 -11.60
N VAL A 379 2.03 27.87 -10.48
CA VAL A 379 0.65 28.42 -10.40
C VAL A 379 -0.26 27.80 -11.49
N LEU A 380 -0.45 26.49 -11.38
CA LEU A 380 -1.28 25.70 -12.31
C LEU A 380 -2.75 26.12 -12.22
N VAL A 381 -3.49 25.97 -13.33
CA VAL A 381 -4.93 26.23 -13.35
C VAL A 381 -5.65 25.31 -12.36
N GLY A 382 -6.59 25.86 -11.59
CA GLY A 382 -7.32 25.14 -10.55
C GLY A 382 -6.55 24.91 -9.26
N CYS A 383 -5.31 25.43 -9.12
CA CYS A 383 -4.57 25.30 -7.87
C CYS A 383 -5.15 26.21 -6.76
N ARG A 384 -4.83 25.91 -5.50
CA ARG A 384 -5.32 26.69 -4.37
C ARG A 384 -4.74 28.11 -4.40
N MET A 385 -5.61 29.10 -4.22
CA MET A 385 -5.29 30.54 -4.30
C MET A 385 -4.67 30.94 -5.65
N GLU A 386 -5.14 30.33 -6.74
CA GLU A 386 -4.60 30.54 -8.09
C GLU A 386 -4.52 32.03 -8.46
N ALA A 387 -5.62 32.77 -8.32
CA ALA A 387 -5.70 34.16 -8.75
C ALA A 387 -4.70 35.06 -8.01
N GLU A 388 -4.63 34.92 -6.68
CA GLU A 388 -3.70 35.68 -5.85
C GLU A 388 -2.24 35.31 -6.13
N ARG A 389 -1.94 34.00 -6.28
CA ARG A 389 -0.59 33.54 -6.63
C ARG A 389 -0.17 34.03 -8.01
N ARG A 390 -1.09 34.02 -8.98
CA ARG A 390 -0.87 34.49 -10.35
C ARG A 390 -0.60 35.99 -10.37
N SER A 391 -1.37 36.77 -9.61
CA SER A 391 -1.15 38.21 -9.43
C SER A 391 0.22 38.51 -8.82
N LEU A 392 0.58 37.85 -7.71
CA LEU A 392 1.90 38.00 -7.09
C LEU A 392 3.05 37.61 -8.03
N LYS A 393 2.87 36.54 -8.83
CA LYS A 393 3.86 36.11 -9.80
C LYS A 393 4.02 37.12 -10.94
N GLY A 394 2.94 37.77 -11.36
CA GLY A 394 2.95 38.89 -12.31
C GLY A 394 3.73 40.09 -11.78
N GLN A 395 3.47 40.52 -10.54
CA GLN A 395 4.21 41.62 -9.89
C GLN A 395 5.71 41.32 -9.80
N LEU A 396 6.08 40.08 -9.44
CA LEU A 396 7.47 39.65 -9.41
C LEU A 396 8.11 39.69 -10.82
N ALA A 397 7.40 39.21 -11.84
CA ALA A 397 7.89 39.21 -13.22
C ALA A 397 8.05 40.63 -13.79
N ASN A 398 7.19 41.56 -13.37
CA ASN A 398 7.26 42.98 -13.74
C ASN A 398 8.30 43.78 -12.94
N GLY A 399 8.92 43.17 -11.91
CA GLY A 399 9.88 43.84 -11.03
C GLY A 399 9.25 44.78 -9.99
N GLU A 400 7.93 44.72 -9.80
CA GLU A 400 7.19 45.53 -8.81
C GLU A 400 7.50 45.10 -7.37
N ILE A 401 7.82 43.81 -7.18
CA ILE A 401 8.22 43.23 -5.90
C ILE A 401 9.48 42.38 -6.09
N ASP A 402 10.32 42.31 -5.05
CA ASP A 402 11.47 41.42 -5.03
C ASP A 402 11.09 39.99 -4.59
N ARG A 403 12.04 39.05 -4.69
CA ARG A 403 11.78 37.65 -4.33
C ARG A 403 11.41 37.48 -2.86
N THR A 404 12.01 38.27 -1.97
CA THR A 404 11.75 38.23 -0.53
C THR A 404 10.32 38.64 -0.21
N THR A 405 9.86 39.74 -0.84
CA THR A 405 8.50 40.25 -0.72
C THR A 405 7.50 39.27 -1.32
N TYR A 406 7.79 38.70 -2.50
CA TYR A 406 6.98 37.66 -3.11
C TYR A 406 6.77 36.46 -2.18
N ASP A 407 7.85 35.91 -1.60
CA ASP A 407 7.77 34.76 -0.71
C ASP A 407 7.03 35.07 0.59
N SER A 408 7.18 36.29 1.13
CA SER A 408 6.44 36.77 2.31
C SER A 408 4.94 36.89 2.05
N LEU A 409 4.54 37.55 0.94
CA LEU A 409 3.15 37.73 0.55
C LEU A 409 2.49 36.39 0.22
N ARG A 410 3.18 35.52 -0.53
CA ARG A 410 2.69 34.17 -0.83
C ARG A 410 2.45 33.37 0.45
N ARG A 411 3.38 33.41 1.42
CA ARG A 411 3.19 32.73 2.71
C ARG A 411 1.93 33.21 3.44
N LYS A 412 1.68 34.53 3.46
CA LYS A 412 0.46 35.11 4.06
C LYS A 412 -0.80 34.65 3.32
N THR A 413 -0.78 34.64 1.99
CA THR A 413 -1.90 34.16 1.15
C THR A 413 -2.22 32.69 1.45
N LEU A 414 -1.20 31.83 1.52
CA LEU A 414 -1.37 30.39 1.72
C LEU A 414 -1.82 29.99 3.14
N GLN A 415 -1.70 30.89 4.12
CA GLN A 415 -2.25 30.70 5.47
C GLN A 415 -3.78 30.84 5.52
N LYS A 416 -4.41 31.41 4.49
CA LYS A 416 -5.87 31.56 4.43
C LYS A 416 -6.55 30.23 4.12
N GLY A 417 -7.19 29.61 5.11
CA GLY A 417 -7.92 28.35 4.96
C GLY A 417 -7.07 27.09 5.19
N LYS A 418 -7.74 25.93 5.22
CA LYS A 418 -7.08 24.64 5.47
C LYS A 418 -6.39 24.13 4.20
N CYS A 419 -5.18 23.58 4.37
CA CYS A 419 -4.50 22.84 3.30
C CYS A 419 -5.10 21.43 3.24
N GLY A 420 -5.40 20.95 2.04
CA GLY A 420 -5.89 19.61 1.78
C GLY A 420 -5.24 19.01 0.53
N GLU A 421 -5.54 17.74 0.27
CA GLU A 421 -5.22 17.15 -1.03
C GLU A 421 -6.02 17.84 -2.14
N ALA A 422 -5.49 17.84 -3.37
CA ALA A 422 -6.22 18.38 -4.51
C ALA A 422 -7.50 17.56 -4.76
N PRO A 423 -8.58 18.20 -5.26
CA PRO A 423 -9.73 17.46 -5.78
C PRO A 423 -9.30 16.60 -6.97
N ILE A 424 -10.07 15.54 -7.23
CA ILE A 424 -9.89 14.73 -8.44
C ILE A 424 -10.29 15.60 -9.63
N GLU A 425 -9.39 15.71 -10.61
CA GLU A 425 -9.60 16.52 -11.81
C GLU A 425 -10.16 15.68 -12.95
N ILE A 426 -9.57 14.50 -13.18
CA ILE A 426 -10.03 13.55 -14.20
C ILE A 426 -10.35 12.23 -13.52
N LYS A 427 -11.51 11.67 -13.87
CA LYS A 427 -11.94 10.34 -13.46
C LYS A 427 -12.42 9.59 -14.68
N MET A 428 -11.78 8.45 -14.97
CA MET A 428 -12.11 7.61 -16.11
C MET A 428 -12.29 6.16 -15.70
N GLU A 429 -13.24 5.48 -16.37
CA GLU A 429 -13.45 4.05 -16.22
C GLU A 429 -12.63 3.33 -17.29
N LEU A 430 -11.76 2.43 -16.86
CA LEU A 430 -10.91 1.61 -17.72
C LEU A 430 -11.51 0.21 -17.83
N ASN A 431 -11.60 -0.28 -19.05
CA ASN A 431 -12.20 -1.57 -19.37
C ASN A 431 -11.19 -2.49 -20.05
N HIS A 432 -11.58 -3.76 -20.18
CA HIS A 432 -10.84 -4.74 -20.96
C HIS A 432 -10.55 -4.22 -22.39
N GLY A 433 -9.26 -4.14 -22.73
CA GLY A 433 -8.75 -3.71 -24.02
C GLY A 433 -8.53 -2.20 -24.16
N ASP A 434 -8.89 -1.41 -23.15
CA ASP A 434 -8.68 0.04 -23.17
C ASP A 434 -7.19 0.37 -23.09
N LEU A 435 -6.80 1.41 -23.83
CA LEU A 435 -5.45 1.99 -23.79
C LEU A 435 -5.53 3.43 -23.28
N VAL A 436 -4.60 3.83 -22.44
CA VAL A 436 -4.46 5.22 -21.97
C VAL A 436 -3.05 5.70 -22.28
N VAL A 437 -2.91 6.89 -22.85
CA VAL A 437 -1.62 7.53 -23.11
C VAL A 437 -1.60 8.87 -22.41
N MET A 438 -0.67 9.03 -21.48
CA MET A 438 -0.38 10.25 -20.74
C MET A 438 0.84 10.91 -21.39
N HIS A 439 0.67 12.08 -22.01
CA HIS A 439 1.73 12.75 -22.79
C HIS A 439 1.97 14.20 -22.31
N GLY A 440 3.23 14.52 -22.07
CA GLY A 440 3.76 15.81 -21.61
C GLY A 440 4.59 15.66 -20.35
N GLU A 441 5.84 16.14 -20.36
CA GLU A 441 6.80 16.01 -19.23
C GLU A 441 6.25 16.58 -17.91
N ASN A 442 5.47 17.65 -18.02
CA ASN A 442 4.89 18.33 -16.89
C ASN A 442 3.74 17.54 -16.23
N LEU A 443 3.14 16.58 -16.94
CA LEU A 443 2.06 15.75 -16.41
C LEU A 443 2.56 14.90 -15.25
N GLN A 444 3.62 14.12 -15.46
CA GLN A 444 4.24 13.31 -14.41
C GLN A 444 4.86 14.15 -13.30
N LYS A 445 5.36 15.34 -13.64
CA LYS A 445 5.89 16.28 -12.65
C LYS A 445 4.80 16.77 -11.69
N TYR A 446 3.66 17.22 -12.21
CA TYR A 446 2.67 17.97 -11.46
C TYR A 446 1.45 17.18 -10.97
N TYR A 447 1.15 16.05 -11.60
CA TYR A 447 -0.03 15.23 -11.33
C TYR A 447 0.35 13.85 -10.80
N GLU A 448 -0.56 13.27 -10.03
CA GLU A 448 -0.48 11.90 -9.53
C GLU A 448 -1.74 11.14 -9.92
N VAL A 449 -1.58 9.84 -10.15
CA VAL A 449 -2.63 8.92 -10.57
C VAL A 449 -2.89 7.88 -9.50
N ASN A 450 -4.15 7.52 -9.35
CA ASN A 450 -4.60 6.38 -8.57
C ASN A 450 -5.36 5.44 -9.49
N GLU A 451 -5.11 4.15 -9.34
CA GLU A 451 -5.93 3.14 -9.99
C GLU A 451 -6.57 2.20 -8.96
N SER A 452 -7.89 2.13 -9.02
CA SER A 452 -8.71 1.29 -8.17
C SER A 452 -9.51 0.31 -9.03
N PRO A 453 -9.04 -0.92 -9.21
CA PRO A 453 -9.84 -2.02 -9.76
C PRO A 453 -11.16 -2.16 -9.02
N LYS A 454 -12.26 -2.37 -9.74
CA LYS A 454 -13.50 -2.85 -9.10
C LYS A 454 -13.25 -4.27 -8.56
N PRO A 455 -13.94 -4.70 -7.50
CA PRO A 455 -13.76 -6.03 -6.92
C PRO A 455 -14.01 -7.10 -8.00
N CYS A 456 -12.92 -7.64 -8.53
CA CYS A 456 -12.92 -8.69 -9.53
C CYS A 456 -11.53 -9.31 -9.62
N LEU A 457 -11.49 -10.55 -10.10
CA LEU A 457 -10.46 -11.55 -9.82
C LEU A 457 -9.05 -11.17 -10.29
N ILE A 458 -8.90 -10.60 -11.49
CA ILE A 458 -7.59 -10.17 -12.03
C ILE A 458 -7.71 -8.94 -12.93
N LYS A 459 -6.81 -7.98 -12.73
CA LYS A 459 -6.49 -6.96 -13.73
C LYS A 459 -5.00 -7.04 -14.07
N GLU A 460 -4.69 -6.97 -15.35
CA GLU A 460 -3.33 -6.75 -15.84
C GLU A 460 -3.23 -5.33 -16.37
N THR A 461 -2.39 -4.53 -15.72
CA THR A 461 -2.03 -3.19 -16.20
C THR A 461 -0.60 -3.26 -16.70
N ILE A 462 -0.41 -3.03 -18.00
CA ILE A 462 0.92 -2.94 -18.59
C ILE A 462 1.23 -1.46 -18.74
N LEU A 463 2.18 -0.98 -17.95
CA LEU A 463 2.71 0.38 -17.99
C LEU A 463 3.97 0.39 -18.85
N MET A 464 4.08 1.36 -19.74
CA MET A 464 5.30 1.58 -20.50
C MET A 464 5.79 3.00 -20.35
N LEU A 465 7.10 3.10 -20.16
CA LEU A 465 7.86 4.28 -19.81
C LEU A 465 8.71 4.77 -21.01
#